data_AF-A0A2D5EZ80-F1
#
_entry.id   AF-A0A2D5EZ80-F1
#
_cell.length_a   1.000
_cell.length_b   1.000
_cell.length_c   1.000
_cell.angle_alpha   90.00
_cell.angle_beta   90.00
_cell.angle_gamma   90.00
#
_symmetry.space_group_name_H-M   'P 1'
#
loop_
_entity.id
_entity.type
_entity.pdbx_description
1 polymer ?
#
loop_
_entity_poly.entity_id
_entity_poly.type
_entity_poly.pdbx_seq_one_letter_code
_entity_poly.pdbx_strand_id
1 'polypeptide(L)'
;MALRARFQGHLDAAEGARAADAFAERLAEATPPVAVIFDVREMSGYDSGARKAWQERLWPLRKRIASIRLRGGTPIVRMGGTTLGMLLGIRVHTE
;
A
#
# COMPACT_ATOMS: atom_id res chain seq x y z
N MET A 1 14.66 -0.86 8.74
CA MET A 1 13.57 -1.86 8.84
C MET A 1 12.54 -1.58 7.75
N ALA A 2 11.90 -2.62 7.20
CA ALA A 2 10.86 -2.45 6.18
C ALA A 2 9.60 -3.25 6.56
N LEU A 3 8.42 -2.66 6.34
CA LEU A 3 7.14 -3.33 6.47
C LEU A 3 6.66 -3.79 5.10
N ARG A 4 6.17 -5.02 5.01
CA ARG A 4 5.72 -5.62 3.75
C ARG A 4 4.25 -6.04 3.83
N ALA A 5 3.50 -5.71 2.79
CA ALA A 5 2.21 -6.32 2.49
C ALA A 5 2.35 -7.09 1.17
N ARG A 6 1.78 -8.29 1.10
CA ARG A 6 1.69 -9.11 -0.11
C ARG A 6 0.23 -9.25 -0.48
N PHE A 7 -0.05 -9.13 -1.77
CA PHE A 7 -1.38 -9.22 -2.33
C PHE A 7 -1.38 -10.20 -3.50
N GLN A 8 -2.51 -10.86 -3.71
CA GLN A 8 -2.71 -11.85 -4.76
C GLN A 8 -4.12 -11.73 -5.32
N GLY A 9 -4.31 -12.09 -6.58
CA GLY A 9 -5.60 -12.05 -7.25
C GLY A 9 -6.17 -10.64 -7.42
N HIS A 10 -7.49 -10.53 -7.38
CA HIS A 10 -8.20 -9.26 -7.43
C HIS A 10 -8.62 -8.85 -6.03
N LEU A 11 -8.13 -7.70 -5.55
CA LEU A 11 -8.41 -7.24 -4.19
C LEU A 11 -9.74 -6.50 -4.12
N ASP A 12 -10.75 -7.13 -3.53
CA ASP A 12 -12.06 -6.51 -3.35
C ASP A 12 -12.07 -5.45 -2.23
N ALA A 13 -13.17 -4.73 -2.09
CA ALA A 13 -13.30 -3.67 -1.09
C ALA A 13 -13.18 -4.17 0.37
N ALA A 14 -13.73 -5.34 0.69
CA ALA A 14 -13.74 -5.87 2.06
C ALA A 14 -12.37 -6.42 2.46
N GLU A 15 -11.73 -7.18 1.58
CA GLU A 15 -10.35 -7.63 1.72
C GLU A 15 -9.39 -6.46 1.77
N GLY A 16 -9.58 -5.47 0.91
CA GLY A 16 -8.79 -4.24 0.88
C GLY A 16 -8.85 -3.49 2.21
N ALA A 17 -10.04 -3.35 2.81
CA ALA A 17 -10.21 -2.73 4.11
C ALA A 17 -9.51 -3.50 5.23
N ARG A 18 -9.75 -4.82 5.34
CA ARG A 18 -9.10 -5.67 6.35
C ARG A 18 -7.58 -5.63 6.25
N ALA A 19 -7.05 -5.70 5.03
CA ALA A 19 -5.61 -5.63 4.80
C ALA A 19 -5.03 -4.25 5.15
N ALA A 20 -5.76 -3.17 4.85
CA ALA A 20 -5.35 -1.81 5.21
C ALA A 20 -5.32 -1.59 6.72
N ASP A 21 -6.34 -2.07 7.45
CA ASP A 21 -6.42 -1.97 8.90
C ASP A 21 -5.25 -2.72 9.57
N ALA A 22 -5.04 -3.99 9.21
CA ALA A 22 -3.94 -4.80 9.75
C ALA A 22 -2.55 -4.22 9.42
N PHE A 23 -2.40 -3.59 8.25
CA PHE A 23 -1.14 -2.94 7.90
C PHE A 23 -0.94 -1.63 8.68
N ALA A 24 -2.01 -0.85 8.86
CA ALA A 24 -1.98 0.42 9.58
C ALA A 24 -1.62 0.23 11.06
N GLU A 25 -2.13 -0.80 11.71
CA GLU A 25 -1.77 -1.16 13.09
C GLU A 25 -0.25 -1.35 13.23
N ARG A 26 0.34 -2.19 12.36
CA ARG A 26 1.79 -2.43 12.34
C ARG A 26 2.60 -1.18 12.00
N LEU A 27 2.08 -0.32 11.13
CA LEU A 27 2.73 0.93 10.75
C LEU A 27 2.66 1.98 11.88
N ALA A 28 1.60 1.98 12.68
CA ALA A 28 1.43 2.91 13.80
C ALA A 28 2.52 2.72 14.87
N GLU A 29 2.98 1.49 15.05
CA GLU A 29 4.07 1.11 15.96
C GLU A 29 5.47 1.45 15.40
N ALA A 30 5.58 1.82 14.12
CA ALA A 30 6.87 2.05 13.48
C ALA A 30 7.53 3.35 13.97
N THR A 31 8.64 3.19 14.69
CA THR A 31 9.54 4.28 15.05
C THR A 31 11.00 3.78 14.96
N PRO A 32 11.87 4.36 14.11
CA PRO A 32 11.68 5.52 13.21
C PRO A 32 10.78 5.21 11.97
N PRO A 33 10.49 6.19 11.08
CA PRO A 33 9.79 5.93 9.82
C PRO A 33 10.45 4.83 8.98
N VAL A 34 9.64 3.99 8.34
CA VAL A 34 10.10 2.76 7.68
C VAL A 34 9.81 2.76 6.18
N ALA A 35 10.58 1.99 5.42
CA ALA A 35 10.24 1.67 4.04
C ALA A 35 9.05 0.69 4.01
N VAL A 36 8.11 0.93 3.10
CA VAL A 36 6.96 0.05 2.86
C VAL A 36 7.15 -0.68 1.54
N ILE A 37 6.94 -1.99 1.53
CA ILE A 37 7.02 -2.84 0.35
C ILE A 37 5.63 -3.40 0.07
N PHE A 38 5.05 -3.03 -1.06
CA PHE A 38 3.86 -3.67 -1.60
C PHE A 38 4.30 -4.68 -2.67
N ASP A 39 4.20 -5.96 -2.30
CA ASP A 39 4.41 -7.05 -3.24
C ASP A 39 3.10 -7.36 -3.94
N VAL A 40 3.02 -6.94 -5.19
CA VAL A 40 1.81 -6.96 -6.02
C VAL A 40 2.00 -7.83 -7.26
N ARG A 41 3.05 -8.67 -7.30
CA ARG A 41 3.39 -9.54 -8.44
C ARG A 41 2.25 -10.46 -8.86
N GLU A 42 1.45 -10.90 -7.88
CA GLU A 42 0.37 -11.85 -8.09
C GLU A 42 -1.01 -11.17 -8.15
N MET A 43 -1.06 -9.82 -8.17
CA MET A 43 -2.32 -9.10 -8.32
C MET A 43 -2.74 -8.98 -9.78
N SER A 44 -4.01 -9.26 -10.06
CA SER A 44 -4.65 -8.96 -11.33
C SER A 44 -5.30 -7.57 -11.34
N GLY A 45 -5.78 -7.09 -10.19
CA GLY A 45 -6.51 -5.84 -10.06
C GLY A 45 -6.94 -5.52 -8.63
N TYR A 46 -7.69 -4.44 -8.48
CA TYR A 46 -8.31 -4.05 -7.21
C TYR A 46 -9.59 -3.25 -7.47
N ASP A 47 -10.51 -3.30 -6.52
CA ASP A 47 -11.70 -2.44 -6.52
C ASP A 47 -11.39 -1.03 -6.02
N SER A 48 -12.15 -0.05 -6.51
CA SER A 48 -12.01 1.34 -6.05
C SER A 48 -12.18 1.48 -4.54
N GLY A 49 -13.02 0.65 -3.92
CA GLY A 49 -13.21 0.56 -2.47
C GLY A 49 -11.95 0.10 -1.73
N ALA A 50 -11.22 -0.88 -2.28
CA ALA A 50 -9.94 -1.34 -1.72
C ALA A 50 -8.92 -0.18 -1.71
N ARG A 51 -8.77 0.50 -2.85
CA ARG A 51 -7.87 1.67 -2.94
C ARG A 51 -8.26 2.75 -1.94
N LYS A 52 -9.55 3.07 -1.82
CA LYS A 52 -10.05 4.10 -0.88
C LYS A 52 -9.72 3.74 0.57
N ALA A 53 -9.92 2.49 0.97
CA ALA A 53 -9.57 2.04 2.32
C ALA A 53 -8.08 2.26 2.62
N TRP A 54 -7.18 1.82 1.72
CA TRP A 54 -5.74 2.04 1.87
C TRP A 54 -5.37 3.53 2.00
N GLN A 55 -5.99 4.40 1.18
CA GLN A 55 -5.77 5.84 1.26
C GLN A 55 -6.19 6.41 2.63
N GLU A 56 -7.38 6.07 3.11
CA GLU A 56 -7.92 6.56 4.39
C GLU A 56 -7.10 6.08 5.59
N ARG A 57 -6.68 4.81 5.61
CA ARG A 57 -5.94 4.23 6.75
C ARG A 57 -4.49 4.70 6.79
N LEU A 58 -3.84 4.87 5.63
CA LEU A 58 -2.44 5.28 5.58
C LEU A 58 -2.25 6.79 5.68
N TRP A 59 -3.24 7.61 5.31
CA TRP A 59 -3.10 9.07 5.33
C TRP A 59 -2.70 9.65 6.70
N PRO A 60 -3.33 9.25 7.83
CA PRO A 60 -2.90 9.71 9.17
C PRO A 60 -1.49 9.26 9.51
N LEU A 61 -1.05 8.12 8.97
CA LEU A 61 0.23 7.47 9.26
C LEU A 61 1.33 7.83 8.24
N ARG A 62 1.06 8.70 7.26
CA ARG A 62 2.00 8.98 6.15
C ARG A 62 3.40 9.40 6.60
N LYS A 63 3.52 10.10 7.74
CA LYS A 63 4.82 10.50 8.34
C LYS A 63 5.64 9.33 8.88
N ARG A 64 5.02 8.16 9.07
CA ARG A 64 5.69 6.90 9.46
C ARG A 64 6.27 6.14 8.28
N ILE A 65 6.00 6.57 7.05
CA ILE A 65 6.46 5.91 5.84
C ILE A 65 7.58 6.74 5.22
N ALA A 66 8.76 6.16 5.10
CA ALA A 66 9.92 6.79 4.47
C ALA A 66 9.86 6.72 2.93
N SER A 67 9.38 5.59 2.39
CA SER A 67 9.30 5.33 0.95
C SER A 67 8.35 4.17 0.67
N ILE A 68 7.76 4.11 -0.52
CA ILE A 68 6.99 2.94 -1.00
C ILE A 68 7.79 2.25 -2.11
N ARG A 69 7.90 0.93 -2.03
CA ARG A 69 8.42 0.06 -3.10
C ARG A 69 7.31 -0.83 -3.61
N LEU A 70 6.97 -0.71 -4.89
CA LEU A 70 6.04 -1.61 -5.59
C LEU A 70 6.86 -2.69 -6.27
N ARG A 71 6.64 -3.96 -5.93
CA ARG A 71 7.28 -5.09 -6.60
C ARG A 71 6.30 -5.72 -7.58
N GLY A 72 6.59 -5.60 -8.88
CA GLY A 72 5.80 -6.17 -9.97
C GLY A 72 4.40 -5.57 -10.15
N GLY A 73 3.44 -6.41 -10.55
CA GLY A 73 2.04 -6.06 -10.77
C GLY A 73 1.72 -5.60 -12.19
N THR A 74 0.44 -5.71 -12.56
CA THR A 74 -0.07 -5.22 -13.84
C THR A 74 0.04 -3.68 -13.93
N PRO A 75 -0.01 -3.07 -15.13
CA PRO A 75 0.03 -1.61 -15.28
C PRO A 75 -1.02 -0.87 -14.42
N ILE A 76 -2.24 -1.40 -14.32
CA ILE A 76 -3.31 -0.80 -13.51
C ILE A 76 -3.00 -0.89 -12.00
N VAL A 77 -2.44 -2.01 -11.54
CA VAL A 77 -2.03 -2.18 -10.13
C VAL A 77 -0.89 -1.23 -9.77
N ARG A 78 0.12 -1.12 -10.64
CA ARG A 78 1.23 -0.17 -10.46
C ARG A 78 0.75 1.27 -10.45
N MET A 79 -0.16 1.65 -11.35
CA MET A 79 -0.78 2.97 -11.36
C MET A 79 -1.46 3.26 -10.01
N GLY A 80 -2.23 2.31 -9.47
CA GLY A 80 -2.86 2.44 -8.16
C GLY A 80 -1.86 2.70 -7.03
N GLY A 81 -0.77 1.94 -6.98
CA GLY A 81 0.30 2.14 -6.02
C GLY A 81 1.00 3.50 -6.16
N THR A 82 1.23 3.96 -7.39
CA THR A 82 1.79 5.29 -7.66
C THR A 82 0.83 6.41 -7.23
N THR A 83 -0.46 6.29 -7.52
CA THR A 83 -1.49 7.24 -7.06
C THR A 83 -1.56 7.30 -5.53
N LEU A 84 -1.45 6.16 -4.85
CA LEU A 84 -1.39 6.12 -3.40
C LEU A 84 -0.17 6.88 -2.87
N GLY A 85 1.02 6.67 -3.43
CA GLY A 85 2.22 7.40 -3.04
C GLY A 85 2.11 8.91 -3.29
N MET A 86 1.57 9.33 -4.45
CA MET A 86 1.29 10.74 -4.74
C MET A 86 0.34 11.35 -3.71
N LEU A 87 -0.77 10.67 -3.39
CA LEU A 87 -1.69 11.12 -2.35
C LEU A 87 -0.93 11.33 -1.05
N LEU A 88 -0.21 10.31 -0.57
CA LEU A 88 0.47 10.37 0.72
C LEU A 88 1.68 11.32 0.76
N GLY A 89 2.11 11.88 -0.38
CA GLY A 89 3.32 12.69 -0.48
C GLY A 89 4.60 11.87 -0.33
N ILE A 90 4.57 10.59 -0.71
CA ILE A 90 5.67 9.63 -0.53
C ILE A 90 6.21 9.20 -1.89
N ARG A 91 7.55 9.16 -2.01
CA ARG A 91 8.20 8.66 -3.22
C ARG A 91 7.94 7.16 -3.40
N VAL A 92 7.54 6.80 -4.62
CA VAL A 92 7.32 5.42 -5.05
C VAL A 92 8.45 4.96 -5.93
N HIS A 93 8.96 3.77 -5.65
CA HIS A 93 9.92 3.05 -6.49
C HIS A 93 9.24 1.81 -7.05
N THR A 94 9.25 1.67 -8.37
CA THR A 94 8.78 0.45 -9.05
C THR A 94 9.97 -0.46 -9.32
N GLU A 95 9.91 -1.70 -8.82
CA GLU A 95 10.89 -2.77 -9.02
C GLU A 95 10.28 -3.92 -9.84
#